data_AF-A0A0F9C2T2-F1
#
_entry.id   AF-A0A0F9C2T2-F1
#
_cell.length_a   1.000
_cell.length_b   1.000
_cell.length_c   1.000
_cell.angle_alpha   90.00
_cell.angle_beta   90.00
_cell.angle_gamma   90.00
#
_symmetry.space_group_name_H-M   'P 1'
#
loop_
_entity.id
_entity.type
_entity.pdbx_description
1 polymer ?
#
loop_
_entity_poly.entity_id
_entity_poly.type
_entity_poly.pdbx_seq_one_letter_code
_entity_poly.pdbx_strand_id
1 'polypeptide(L)'
;MEIDLLDKFQGTLLGVAIGDTLGHPFEGKLRTEIHSCFKDFGDFIQENNHLFKTYTDDTQLTIHIAKAIIQGNGFNTQIFVKEYVNWLDDPPIGPG
;
A
#
# COMPACT_ATOMS: atom_id res chain seq x y z
N MET A 1 16.12 4.06 25.22
CA MET A 1 16.33 3.41 23.92
C MET A 1 16.39 4.51 22.90
N GLU A 2 17.48 4.60 22.14
CA GLU A 2 17.62 5.60 21.09
C GLU A 2 16.62 5.29 19.96
N ILE A 3 16.05 6.33 19.36
CA ILE A 3 15.10 6.13 18.26
C ILE A 3 15.92 5.90 17.00
N ASP A 4 15.76 4.72 16.41
CA ASP A 4 16.23 4.47 15.05
C ASP A 4 15.22 5.04 14.05
N LEU A 5 15.58 6.19 13.45
CA LEU A 5 14.76 6.83 12.45
C LEU A 5 14.72 6.02 11.14
N LEU A 6 15.80 5.32 10.79
CA LEU A 6 15.82 4.51 9.58
C LEU A 6 14.82 3.35 9.70
N ASP A 7 14.83 2.65 10.84
CA ASP A 7 13.86 1.60 11.15
C ASP A 7 12.43 2.11 11.05
N LYS A 8 12.14 3.29 11.63
CA LYS A 8 10.80 3.90 11.52
C LYS A 8 10.39 4.22 10.09
N PHE A 9 11.30 4.75 9.26
CA PHE A 9 11.01 5.06 7.87
C PHE A 9 10.78 3.78 7.05
N GLN A 10 11.61 2.75 7.25
CA GLN A 10 11.44 1.45 6.61
C GLN A 10 10.12 0.79 7.03
N GLY A 11 9.83 0.75 8.33
CA GLY A 11 8.59 0.23 8.88
C GLY A 11 7.36 0.98 8.37
N THR A 12 7.47 2.29 8.11
CA THR A 12 6.38 3.08 7.52
C THR A 12 6.06 2.61 6.09
N LEU A 13 7.09 2.48 5.23
CA LEU A 13 6.87 2.03 3.84
C LEU A 13 6.40 0.57 3.76
N LEU A 14 6.99 -0.31 4.59
CA LEU A 14 6.56 -1.70 4.67
C LEU A 14 5.15 -1.84 5.25
N GLY A 15 4.82 -1.03 6.26
CA GLY A 15 3.51 -1.02 6.90
C GLY A 15 2.39 -0.62 5.94
N VAL A 16 2.64 0.35 5.05
CA VAL A 16 1.70 0.71 3.97
C VAL A 16 1.45 -0.50 3.07
N ALA A 17 2.51 -1.12 2.54
CA ALA A 17 2.37 -2.25 1.61
C ALA A 17 1.68 -3.48 2.26
N ILE A 18 2.00 -3.76 3.52
CA ILE A 18 1.35 -4.85 4.28
C ILE A 18 -0.13 -4.52 4.51
N GLY A 19 -0.44 -3.29 4.94
CA GLY A 19 -1.81 -2.86 5.21
C GLY A 19 -2.69 -2.90 3.96
N ASP A 20 -2.18 -2.36 2.85
CA ASP A 20 -2.79 -2.43 1.53
C ASP A 20 -3.05 -3.89 1.11
N THR A 21 -2.01 -4.73 1.10
CA THR A 21 -2.11 -6.13 0.69
C THR A 21 -3.13 -6.91 1.54
N LEU A 22 -3.18 -6.68 2.85
CA LEU A 22 -4.12 -7.36 3.76
C LEU A 22 -5.54 -6.78 3.69
N GLY A 23 -5.67 -5.50 3.32
CA GLY A 23 -6.93 -4.76 3.31
C GLY A 23 -7.70 -4.89 2.01
N HIS A 24 -7.02 -4.89 0.86
CA HIS A 24 -7.67 -4.82 -0.45
C HIS A 24 -8.71 -5.91 -0.73
N PRO A 25 -8.62 -7.17 -0.24
CA PRO A 25 -9.66 -8.18 -0.51
C PRO A 25 -11.00 -7.85 0.16
N PHE A 26 -10.99 -6.91 1.10
CA PHE A 26 -12.15 -6.47 1.86
C PHE A 26 -12.64 -5.08 1.46
N GLU A 27 -12.06 -4.48 0.42
CA GLU A 27 -12.49 -3.20 -0.10
C GLU A 27 -14.00 -3.22 -0.45
N GLY A 28 -14.71 -2.15 -0.06
CA GLY A 28 -16.15 -2.01 -0.28
C GLY A 28 -17.04 -2.91 0.59
N LYS A 29 -16.49 -3.76 1.47
CA LYS A 29 -17.28 -4.62 2.37
C LYS A 29 -17.64 -3.94 3.68
N LEU A 30 -18.78 -4.33 4.25
CA LEU A 30 -19.18 -3.90 5.59
C LEU A 30 -18.36 -4.64 6.64
N ARG A 31 -18.07 -3.94 7.75
CA ARG A 31 -17.38 -4.52 8.92
C ARG A 31 -17.98 -5.84 9.39
N THR A 32 -19.31 -5.97 9.39
CA THR A 32 -20.01 -7.19 9.80
C THR A 32 -19.77 -8.36 8.85
N GLU A 33 -19.63 -8.08 7.55
CA GLU A 33 -19.32 -9.09 6.54
C GLU A 33 -17.88 -9.57 6.71
N ILE A 34 -16.94 -8.65 6.91
CA ILE A 34 -15.52 -8.97 7.16
C ILE A 34 -15.37 -9.86 8.41
N HIS A 35 -15.99 -9.48 9.53
CA HIS A 35 -15.93 -10.28 10.76
C HIS A 35 -16.61 -11.65 10.63
N SER A 36 -17.51 -11.83 9.66
CA SER A 36 -18.13 -13.13 9.41
C SER A 36 -17.22 -14.08 8.61
N CYS A 37 -16.19 -13.55 7.93
CA CYS A 37 -15.28 -14.34 7.09
C CYS A 37 -14.31 -15.20 7.90
N PHE A 38 -13.97 -14.80 9.13
CA PHE A 38 -12.93 -15.46 9.92
C PHE A 38 -13.14 -15.32 11.42
N LYS A 39 -12.79 -16.38 12.17
CA LYS A 39 -12.63 -16.33 13.63
C LYS A 39 -11.22 -15.95 14.03
N ASP A 40 -10.24 -16.46 13.31
CA ASP A 40 -8.83 -16.11 13.39
C ASP A 40 -8.35 -15.62 12.02
N PHE A 41 -7.70 -14.46 11.99
CA PHE A 41 -7.28 -13.83 10.74
C PHE A 41 -6.02 -14.50 10.16
N GLY A 42 -5.15 -15.05 11.01
CA GLY A 42 -3.94 -15.75 10.58
C GLY A 42 -4.28 -17.03 9.81
N ASP A 43 -5.18 -17.84 10.35
CA ASP A 43 -5.68 -19.05 9.68
C ASP A 43 -6.37 -18.69 8.35
N PHE A 44 -7.19 -17.63 8.36
CA PHE A 44 -7.86 -17.14 7.15
C PHE A 44 -6.86 -16.77 6.05
N ILE A 45 -5.77 -16.08 6.38
CA ILE A 45 -4.70 -15.75 5.42
C ILE A 45 -4.06 -17.03 4.88
N GLN A 46 -3.76 -18.02 5.72
CA GLN A 46 -3.12 -19.25 5.29
C GLN A 46 -4.00 -20.03 4.31
N GLU A 47 -5.29 -20.17 4.61
CA GLU A 47 -6.29 -20.86 3.79
C GLU A 47 -6.61 -20.08 2.50
N ASN A 48 -6.58 -18.74 2.56
CA ASN A 48 -6.96 -17.85 1.45
C ASN A 48 -5.76 -17.06 0.91
N ASN A 49 -4.55 -17.63 0.95
CA ASN A 49 -3.32 -16.94 0.55
C ASN A 49 -3.37 -16.35 -0.87
N HIS A 50 -4.25 -16.89 -1.72
CA HIS A 50 -4.44 -16.44 -3.08
C HIS A 50 -5.04 -15.04 -3.19
N LEU A 51 -5.72 -14.57 -2.14
CA LEU A 51 -6.28 -13.22 -2.03
C LEU A 51 -5.21 -12.17 -1.68
N PHE A 52 -4.06 -12.57 -1.12
CA PHE A 52 -3.08 -11.65 -0.53
C PHE A 52 -1.77 -11.59 -1.33
N LYS A 53 -1.85 -11.69 -2.67
CA LYS A 53 -0.67 -11.83 -3.54
C LYS A 53 -0.06 -10.51 -4.01
N THR A 54 -0.79 -9.41 -3.90
CA THR A 54 -0.38 -8.11 -4.42
C THR A 54 -0.91 -6.98 -3.56
N TYR A 55 -0.18 -5.88 -3.58
CA TYR A 55 -0.65 -4.55 -3.19
C TYR A 55 -1.47 -3.91 -4.33
N THR A 56 -2.09 -2.76 -4.10
CA THR A 56 -2.86 -1.98 -5.07
C THR A 56 -2.21 -0.63 -5.41
N ASP A 57 -3.00 0.27 -5.99
CA ASP A 57 -2.67 1.64 -6.30
C ASP A 57 -2.20 2.44 -5.08
N ASP A 58 -2.68 2.16 -3.86
CA ASP A 58 -2.18 2.76 -2.62
C ASP A 58 -0.66 2.63 -2.49
N THR A 59 -0.12 1.42 -2.67
CA THR A 59 1.33 1.19 -2.64
C THR A 59 2.03 1.72 -3.89
N GLN A 60 1.44 1.55 -5.09
CA GLN A 60 2.05 2.06 -6.33
C GLN A 60 2.23 3.58 -6.25
N LEU A 61 1.18 4.32 -5.91
CA LEU A 61 1.20 5.78 -5.78
C LEU A 61 2.14 6.23 -4.65
N THR A 62 2.21 5.50 -3.53
CA THR A 62 3.20 5.76 -2.47
C THR A 62 4.63 5.72 -3.00
N ILE A 63 4.97 4.73 -3.83
CA ILE A 63 6.29 4.62 -4.47
C ILE A 63 6.53 5.77 -5.44
N HIS A 64 5.54 6.14 -6.25
CA HIS A 64 5.64 7.29 -7.17
C HIS A 64 5.83 8.62 -6.43
N ILE A 65 5.13 8.83 -5.31
CA ILE A 65 5.34 10.00 -4.43
C ILE A 65 6.76 10.00 -3.86
N ALA A 66 7.26 8.87 -3.37
CA ALA A 66 8.62 8.78 -2.84
C ALA A 66 9.67 9.12 -3.92
N LYS A 67 9.50 8.60 -5.15
CA LYS A 67 10.33 8.98 -6.31
C LYS A 67 10.28 10.48 -6.56
N ALA A 68 9.09 11.09 -6.53
CA ALA A 68 8.92 12.52 -6.75
C ALA A 68 9.66 13.38 -5.70
N ILE A 69 9.57 13.00 -4.41
CA ILE A 69 10.26 13.71 -3.32
C ILE A 69 11.78 13.63 -3.49
N ILE A 70 12.30 12.44 -3.83
CA ILE A 70 13.73 12.22 -4.04
C ILE A 70 14.22 13.05 -5.23
N GLN A 71 13.52 12.99 -6.38
CA GLN A 71 13.86 13.76 -7.58
C GLN A 71 13.79 15.27 -7.35
N GLY A 72 12.83 15.74 -6.55
CA GLY A 72 12.62 17.14 -6.25
C GLY A 72 13.50 17.70 -5.13
N ASN A 73 14.28 16.86 -4.44
CA ASN A 73 14.95 17.22 -3.18
C ASN A 73 13.97 17.90 -2.19
N GLY A 74 12.76 17.33 -2.09
CA GLY A 74 11.62 17.92 -1.41
C GLY A 74 10.36 17.93 -2.28
N PHE A 75 9.31 18.59 -1.79
CA PHE A 75 8.04 18.68 -2.50
C PHE A 75 8.14 19.62 -3.71
N ASN A 76 7.79 19.10 -4.90
CA ASN A 76 7.71 19.87 -6.13
C ASN A 76 6.49 19.43 -6.95
N THR A 77 5.52 20.32 -7.13
CA THR A 77 4.25 20.01 -7.79
C THR A 77 4.42 19.45 -9.21
N GLN A 78 5.37 19.95 -10.00
CA GLN A 78 5.55 19.50 -11.39
C GLN A 78 6.07 18.07 -11.44
N ILE A 79 7.00 17.73 -10.55
CA ILE A 79 7.55 16.38 -10.44
C ILE A 79 6.50 15.40 -9.92
N PHE A 80 5.71 15.82 -8.91
CA PHE A 80 4.60 15.02 -8.40
C PHE A 80 3.58 14.68 -9.49
N VAL A 81 3.11 15.69 -10.24
CA VAL A 81 2.17 15.47 -11.36
C VAL A 81 2.78 14.55 -12.41
N LYS A 82 4.07 14.74 -12.74
CA LYS A 82 4.77 13.87 -13.69
C LYS A 82 4.80 12.42 -13.22
N GLU A 83 5.12 12.15 -11.96
CA GLU A 83 5.14 10.78 -11.43
C GLU A 83 3.74 10.15 -11.39
N TYR A 84 2.69 10.92 -11.14
CA TYR A 84 1.30 10.44 -11.25
C TYR A 84 0.91 10.11 -12.69
N VAL A 85 1.35 10.91 -13.66
CA VAL A 85 1.14 10.60 -15.08
C VAL A 85 1.93 9.35 -15.48
N ASN A 86 3.19 9.21 -15.02
CA ASN A 86 3.98 8.01 -15.26
C ASN A 86 3.33 6.76 -14.66
N TRP A 87 2.63 6.89 -13.53
CA TRP A 87 1.88 5.78 -12.93
C TRP A 87 0.75 5.30 -13.85
N LEU A 88 0.13 6.16 -14.67
CA LEU A 88 -0.87 5.71 -15.64
C LEU A 88 -0.27 4.78 -16.71
N ASP A 89 1.04 4.87 -16.96
CA ASP A 89 1.79 3.98 -17.86
C ASP A 89 2.35 2.74 -17.13
N ASP A 90 2.31 2.70 -15.79
CA ASP A 90 2.57 1.51 -14.96
C ASP A 90 1.23 0.80 -14.69
N PRO A 91 0.93 -0.37 -15.28
CA PRO A 91 -0.39 -0.98 -15.21
C PRO A 91 -1.01 -0.90 -13.81
N PRO A 92 -2.08 -0.09 -13.63
CA PRO A 92 -2.67 0.12 -12.32
C PRO A 92 -3.22 -1.18 -11.74
N ILE A 93 -2.90 -1.47 -10.48
CA ILE A 93 -3.39 -2.64 -9.76
C ILE A 93 -4.49 -2.21 -8.82
N GLY A 94 -5.73 -2.66 -9.08
CA GLY A 94 -6.88 -2.32 -8.24
C GLY A 94 -7.15 -0.80 -8.10
N PRO A 95 -7.11 0.01 -9.17
CA PRO A 95 -7.44 1.43 -9.04
C PRO A 95 -8.91 1.60 -8.60
N GLY A 96 -9.12 2.27 -7.47
CA GLY A 96 -10.43 2.63 -6.92
C GLY A 96 -11.07 3.86 -7.57
#